data_AF-A0AAX2CIM5-F1
#
_entry.id   AF-A0AAX2CIM5-F1
#
_cell.length_a   1.000
_cell.length_b   1.000
_cell.length_c   1.000
_cell.angle_alpha   90.00
_cell.angle_beta   90.00
_cell.angle_gamma   90.00
#
_symmetry.space_group_name_H-M   'P 1'
#
loop_
_entity.id
_entity.type
_entity.pdbx_description
1 polymer ?
#
loop_
_entity_poly.entity_id
_entity_poly.type
_entity_poly.pdbx_seq_one_letter_code
_entity_poly.pdbx_strand_id
1 'polypeptide(L)' 'MEKQNLFKWNKIIVSLKKPVRSMLGFKSYETANSILSGIEVMHMRKKGQLHQRVKSVQNEVKFIHKLFGVAS' A
#
# COMPACT_ATOMS: atom_id res chain seq x y z
N MET A 1 14.58 22.70 -28.88
CA MET A 1 14.44 21.32 -28.35
C MET A 1 14.74 21.22 -26.85
N GLU A 2 15.63 22.03 -26.31
CA GLU A 2 16.09 21.99 -24.92
C GLU A 2 15.01 22.34 -23.87
N LYS A 3 14.16 23.34 -24.14
CA LYS A 3 13.07 23.73 -23.22
C LYS A 3 12.00 22.65 -23.04
N GLN A 4 11.69 21.88 -24.09
CA GLN A 4 10.76 20.74 -23.98
C GLN A 4 11.37 19.60 -23.15
N ASN A 5 12.67 19.37 -23.27
CA ASN A 5 13.38 18.39 -22.44
C ASN A 5 13.36 18.81 -20.97
N LEU A 6 13.71 20.06 -20.66
CA LEU A 6 13.66 20.58 -19.28
C LEU A 6 12.25 20.49 -18.67
N PHE A 7 11.19 20.75 -19.45
CA PHE A 7 9.82 20.59 -18.99
C PHE A 7 9.47 19.12 -18.70
N LYS A 8 9.89 18.20 -19.57
CA LYS A 8 9.69 16.76 -19.40
C LYS A 8 10.45 16.24 -18.17
N TRP A 9 11.69 16.69 -17.98
CA TRP A 9 12.52 16.41 -16.81
C TRP A 9 11.90 16.95 -15.51
N ASN A 10 11.42 18.19 -15.49
CA ASN A 10 10.73 18.73 -14.32
C ASN A 10 9.44 17.98 -14.00
N LYS A 11 8.69 17.58 -15.02
CA LYS A 11 7.45 16.81 -14.86
C LYS A 11 7.71 15.43 -14.23
N ILE A 12 8.80 14.77 -14.60
CA ILE A 12 9.24 13.51 -13.99
C ILE A 12 9.63 13.73 -12.53
N ILE A 13 10.48 14.73 -12.24
CA ILE A 13 10.93 15.07 -10.87
C ILE A 13 9.73 15.34 -9.96
N VAL A 14 8.76 16.15 -10.42
CA VAL A 14 7.54 16.46 -9.67
C VAL A 14 6.69 15.21 -9.44
N SER A 15 6.60 14.32 -10.43
CA SER A 15 5.80 13.08 -10.32
C SER A 15 6.40 12.09 -9.33
N LEU A 16 7.72 12.08 -9.18
CA LEU A 16 8.42 11.29 -8.16
C LEU A 16 8.35 11.92 -6.76
N LYS A 17 8.36 13.25 -6.67
CA LYS A 17 8.26 13.97 -5.37
C LYS A 17 6.85 13.96 -4.78
N LYS A 18 5.80 13.88 -5.60
CA LYS A 18 4.40 13.81 -5.16
C LYS A 18 4.10 12.67 -4.19
N PRO A 19 4.42 11.39 -4.48
CA PRO A 19 4.19 10.28 -3.55
C PRO A 19 5.00 10.41 -2.26
N VAL A 20 6.21 10.98 -2.34
CA VAL A 20 7.05 11.25 -1.17
C VAL A 20 6.42 12.29 -0.24
N ARG A 21 5.83 13.34 -0.81
CA ARG A 21 5.15 14.39 -0.03
C ARG A 21 3.80 13.95 0.55
N SER A 22 3.15 12.96 -0.05
CA SER A 22 1.91 12.36 0.46
C SER A 22 2.15 11.24 1.49
N MET A 23 3.39 10.93 1.85
CA MET A 23 3.66 10.06 3.00
C MET A 23 3.23 10.82 4.26
N LEU A 24 2.03 10.51 4.77
CA LEU A 24 1.32 11.09 5.93
C LEU A 24 2.11 10.98 7.27
N GLY A 25 3.37 11.38 7.32
CA GLY A 25 4.29 11.18 8.44
C GLY A 25 4.97 9.81 8.46
N PHE A 26 4.79 8.98 7.43
CA PHE A 26 5.42 7.66 7.35
C PHE A 26 6.86 7.74 6.83
N LYS A 27 7.77 6.98 7.47
CA LYS A 27 9.20 6.96 7.14
C LYS A 27 9.51 6.38 5.75
N SER A 28 8.64 5.52 5.20
CA SER A 28 8.80 4.93 3.88
C SER A 28 7.46 4.62 3.22
N TYR A 29 7.45 4.53 1.90
CA TYR A 29 6.28 4.14 1.11
C TYR A 29 5.80 2.73 1.47
N GLU A 30 6.73 1.77 1.60
CA GLU A 30 6.43 0.39 1.98
C GLU A 30 5.74 0.31 3.35
N THR A 31 6.22 1.10 4.32
CA THR A 31 5.61 1.20 5.65
C THR A 31 4.20 1.80 5.57
N ALA A 32 4.01 2.87 4.81
CA ALA A 32 2.72 3.50 4.63
C ALA A 32 1.71 2.54 3.98
N ASN A 33 2.14 1.83 2.93
CA ASN A 33 1.32 0.86 2.22
C ASN A 33 0.92 -0.31 3.13
N SER A 34 1.88 -0.85 3.89
CA SER A 34 1.62 -1.92 4.86
C SER A 34 0.61 -1.51 5.93
N ILE A 35 0.73 -0.29 6.48
CA ILE A 35 -0.21 0.23 7.50
C ILE A 35 -1.60 0.40 6.90
N LEU A 36 -1.71 0.96 5.69
CA LEU A 36 -2.98 1.14 5.00
C LEU A 36 -3.66 -0.21 4.73
N SER A 37 -2.91 -1.18 4.21
CA SER A 37 -3.39 -2.55 4.01
C SER A 37 -3.85 -3.20 5.31
N GLY A 38 -3.14 -3.01 6.42
CA GLY A 38 -3.55 -3.51 7.74
C GLY A 38 -4.87 -2.91 8.23
N ILE A 39 -5.07 -1.60 8.04
CA ILE A 39 -6.33 -0.90 8.38
C ILE A 39 -7.49 -1.44 7.53
N GLU A 40 -7.25 -1.67 6.24
CA GLU A 40 -8.24 -2.22 5.32
C GLU A 40 -8.68 -3.63 5.72
N VAL A 41 -7.73 -4.51 6.07
CA VAL A 41 -8.01 -5.85 6.60
C VAL A 41 -8.81 -5.79 7.91
N MET A 42 -8.43 -4.91 8.84
CA MET A 42 -9.16 -4.71 10.09
C MET A 42 -10.59 -4.25 9.84
N HIS A 43 -10.79 -3.38 8.85
CA HIS A 43 -12.11 -2.91 8.43
C HIS A 43 -12.95 -4.03 7.80
N MET A 44 -12.37 -4.86 6.94
CA MET A 44 -13.03 -6.03 6.33
C MET A 44 -13.43 -7.07 7.38
N ARG A 45 -12.58 -7.31 8.39
CA ARG A 45 -12.87 -8.18 9.54
C ARG A 45 -14.03 -7.61 10.37
N LYS A 46 -13.98 -6.32 10.72
CA LYS A 46 -15.03 -5.65 11.49
C LYS A 46 -16.38 -5.64 10.77
N LYS A 47 -16.39 -5.55 9.43
CA LYS A 47 -17.60 -5.66 8.60
C LYS A 47 -18.15 -7.08 8.46
N GLY A 48 -17.47 -8.10 8.98
CA GLY A 48 -17.89 -9.50 8.86
C GLY A 48 -17.71 -10.09 7.44
N GLN A 49 -17.11 -9.36 6.51
CA GLN A 49 -16.86 -9.85 5.14
C GLN A 49 -15.93 -11.08 5.13
N LEU A 50 -15.02 -11.18 6.11
CA LEU A 50 -14.14 -12.35 6.28
C LEU A 50 -14.80 -13.52 7.01
N HIS A 51 -15.94 -13.32 7.69
CA HIS A 51 -16.58 -14.36 8.51
C HIS A 51 -17.05 -15.58 7.69
N GLN A 52 -17.32 -15.38 6.40
CA GLN A 52 -17.77 -16.46 5.50
C GLN A 52 -16.62 -17.17 4.76
N ARG A 53 -15.44 -16.52 4.60
CA ARG A 53 -14.27 -17.07 3.88
C ARG A 53 -13.16 -17.60 4.82
N VAL A 54 -13.15 -17.12 6.06
CA VAL A 54 -12.16 -17.43 7.10
C VAL A 54 -12.84 -18.18 8.23
N LYS A 55 -13.37 -19.38 7.95
CA LYS A 55 -13.85 -20.28 9.01
C LYS A 55 -12.71 -20.89 9.86
N SER A 56 -11.45 -20.66 9.47
CA SER A 56 -10.26 -21.24 10.08
C SER A 56 -9.15 -20.18 10.17
N VAL A 57 -8.46 -20.17 11.31
CA VAL A 57 -7.26 -19.35 11.58
C VAL A 57 -6.21 -19.52 10.48
N GLN A 58 -6.12 -20.69 9.85
CA GLN A 58 -5.17 -20.96 8.76
C GLN A 58 -5.47 -20.14 7.49
N ASN A 59 -6.75 -19.89 7.18
CA ASN A 59 -7.13 -19.04 6.04
C ASN A 59 -6.83 -17.56 6.31
N GLU A 60 -6.87 -17.14 7.57
CA GLU A 60 -6.52 -15.77 7.98
C GLU A 60 -5.02 -15.55 7.84
N VAL A 61 -4.21 -16.48 8.35
CA VAL A 61 -2.76 -16.48 8.21
C VAL A 61 -2.37 -16.47 6.72
N LYS A 62 -2.98 -17.32 5.90
CA LYS A 62 -2.69 -17.38 4.46
C LYS A 62 -3.10 -16.10 3.72
N PHE A 63 -4.17 -15.45 4.15
CA PHE A 63 -4.62 -14.16 3.60
C PHE A 63 -3.66 -13.03 3.97
N ILE A 64 -3.25 -12.96 5.24
CA ILE A 64 -2.26 -11.98 5.74
C ILE A 64 -0.92 -12.16 5.02
N HIS A 65 -0.43 -13.40 4.90
CA HIS A 65 0.79 -13.71 4.14
C HIS A 65 0.72 -13.18 2.70
N LYS A 66 -0.41 -13.42 2.01
CA LYS A 66 -0.62 -12.94 0.63
C LYS A 66 -0.73 -11.42 0.53
N LEU A 67 -1.25 -10.75 1.56
CA LEU A 67 -1.44 -9.30 1.60
C LEU A 67 -0.14 -8.55 1.85
N PHE A 68 0.67 -9.04 2.79
CA PHE A 68 1.93 -8.40 3.17
C PHE A 68 3.13 -8.96 2.39
N GLY A 69 2.92 -9.97 1.54
CA GLY A 69 4.02 -10.65 0.83
C GLY A 69 5.01 -11.32 1.77
N VAL A 70 4.63 -11.50 3.04
CA VAL A 70 5.46 -12.11 4.07
C VAL A 70 5.33 -13.61 3.86
N ALA A 71 6.39 -14.25 3.39
CA ALA A 71 6.59 -15.68 3.18
C ALA A 71 5.94 -16.33 1.94
N SER A 72 6.83 -16.90 1.11
CA SER A 72 6.80 -18.35 0.85
C SER A 72 7.28 -19.10 2.08
#